data_AF-A0A386HRX7-F1
#
_entry.id   AF-A0A386HRX7-F1
#
_cell.length_a   1.000
_cell.length_b   1.000
_cell.length_c   1.000
_cell.angle_alpha   90.00
_cell.angle_beta   90.00
_cell.angle_gamma   90.00
#
_symmetry.space_group_name_H-M   'P 1'
#
loop_
_entity.id
_entity.type
_entity.pdbx_description
1 polymer ?
#
loop_
_entity_poly.entity_id
_entity_poly.type
_entity_poly.pdbx_seq_one_letter_code
_entity_poly.pdbx_strand_id
1 'polypeptide(L)'
;MNRLDLTQAGGLWTYQDTLKFMQDSYAPLIAAITAALGNNVIISGCVLTGSAVSAGWLIFNGELLPLAAGAYATNVTVQETPTNEQFDDGTQKPVYYVRTAILSNAAVGVAFNSFAQIKTLGAFKNLPTSAGDDYSAANDNILATITALFNLKQELAGQVPPGIISMWSGTIANIPAGWAICDGTEGTPNLTDKFIVGAGLNYAIGDQGGEKTHTLSKGELPHIDAAGNSPSGTVAEGGAGFIRKTVTGENKTFSGAPDNAYSGQEPDVTVTGVVALPPIGDGDPHENRPPYFALAYIMKL
;
A
#
# COMPACT_ATOMS: atom_id res chain seq x y z
N MET A 1 15.19 -29.83 49.23
CA MET A 1 16.66 -29.77 49.27
C MET A 1 17.14 -30.71 50.35
N ASN A 2 18.20 -31.46 50.08
CA ASN A 2 18.87 -32.28 51.09
C ASN A 2 19.48 -31.35 52.15
N ARG A 3 19.46 -31.77 53.43
CA ARG A 3 19.98 -30.97 54.56
C ARG A 3 20.96 -31.81 55.36
N LEU A 4 22.13 -31.24 55.63
CA LEU A 4 23.08 -31.74 56.61
C LEU A 4 22.93 -30.91 57.89
N ASP A 5 22.65 -31.55 59.03
CA ASP A 5 22.56 -30.88 60.31
C ASP A 5 23.84 -31.10 61.13
N LEU A 6 24.66 -30.06 61.21
CA LEU A 6 25.95 -30.07 61.93
C LEU A 6 25.82 -29.55 63.38
N THR A 7 24.61 -29.25 63.86
CA THR A 7 24.40 -28.63 65.18
C THR A 7 24.28 -29.62 66.33
N GLN A 8 24.32 -30.93 66.03
CA GLN A 8 24.15 -32.00 67.02
C GLN A 8 25.33 -32.06 67.99
N ALA A 9 25.02 -32.22 69.28
CA ALA A 9 26.03 -32.34 70.34
C ALA A 9 26.93 -33.57 70.11
N GLY A 10 28.24 -33.42 70.31
CA GLY A 10 29.24 -34.47 70.06
C GLY A 10 29.98 -34.34 68.72
N GLY A 11 29.46 -33.56 67.77
CA GLY A 11 30.10 -33.29 66.48
C GLY A 11 30.09 -34.49 65.52
N LEU A 12 30.18 -34.20 64.22
CA LEU A 12 30.34 -35.21 63.17
C LEU A 12 31.75 -35.12 62.59
N TRP A 13 32.47 -36.23 62.58
CA TRP A 13 33.77 -36.33 61.93
C TRP A 13 33.61 -36.21 60.41
N THR A 14 34.57 -35.61 59.73
CA THR A 14 34.49 -35.44 58.26
C THR A 14 34.83 -36.75 57.57
N TYR A 15 33.81 -37.41 57.03
CA TYR A 15 33.95 -38.63 56.26
C TYR A 15 33.68 -38.36 54.78
N GLN A 16 34.20 -39.23 53.92
CA GLN A 16 34.03 -39.12 52.47
C GLN A 16 32.55 -39.17 52.06
N ASP A 17 31.73 -39.96 52.74
CA ASP A 17 30.29 -40.07 52.51
C ASP A 17 29.54 -38.77 52.88
N THR A 18 29.97 -38.09 53.94
CA THR A 18 29.40 -36.81 54.39
C THR A 18 29.71 -35.70 53.40
N LEU A 19 30.95 -35.65 52.89
CA LEU A 19 31.34 -34.73 51.83
C LEU A 19 30.64 -35.06 50.50
N LYS A 20 30.49 -36.35 50.18
CA LYS A 20 29.73 -36.81 49.01
C LYS A 20 28.27 -36.39 49.10
N PHE A 21 27.64 -36.52 50.25
CA PHE A 21 26.26 -36.06 50.46
C PHE A 21 26.12 -34.56 50.21
N MET A 22 27.10 -33.75 50.65
CA MET A 22 27.10 -32.31 50.33
C MET A 22 27.24 -32.06 48.83
N GLN A 23 28.14 -32.78 48.14
CA GLN A 23 28.31 -32.66 46.69
C GLN A 23 27.04 -33.05 45.91
N ASP A 24 26.42 -34.17 46.29
CA ASP A 24 25.19 -34.68 45.68
C ASP A 24 23.97 -33.80 45.98
N SER A 25 24.03 -32.91 46.98
CA SER A 25 22.88 -32.08 47.39
C SER A 25 22.55 -30.98 46.38
N TYR A 26 23.52 -30.49 45.60
CA TYR A 26 23.31 -29.43 44.61
C TYR A 26 23.36 -29.92 43.16
N ALA A 27 24.02 -31.06 42.88
CA ALA A 27 24.16 -31.55 41.51
C ALA A 27 22.82 -31.81 40.79
N PRO A 28 21.81 -32.49 41.38
CA PRO A 28 20.52 -32.71 40.73
C PRO A 28 19.72 -31.42 40.51
N LEU A 29 19.87 -30.43 41.40
CA LEU A 29 19.20 -29.14 41.26
C LEU A 29 19.76 -28.39 40.05
N ILE A 30 21.09 -28.34 39.93
CA ILE A 30 21.74 -27.71 38.78
C ILE A 30 21.39 -28.46 37.49
N ALA A 31 21.38 -29.80 37.53
CA ALA A 31 20.99 -30.62 36.37
C ALA A 31 19.54 -30.37 35.91
N ALA A 32 18.60 -30.17 36.84
CA ALA A 32 17.23 -29.83 36.50
C ALA A 32 17.13 -28.44 35.83
N ILE A 33 17.91 -27.47 36.32
CA ILE A 33 17.97 -26.12 35.73
C ILE A 33 18.61 -26.17 34.35
N THR A 34 19.74 -26.87 34.17
CA THR A 34 20.40 -26.98 32.86
C THR A 34 19.52 -27.73 31.86
N ALA A 35 18.78 -28.75 32.29
CA ALA A 35 17.81 -29.44 31.44
C ALA A 35 16.67 -28.51 30.98
N ALA A 36 16.19 -27.61 31.84
CA ALA A 36 15.15 -26.64 31.49
C ALA A 36 15.65 -25.57 30.52
N LEU A 37 16.91 -25.15 30.65
CA LEU A 37 17.52 -24.12 29.80
C LEU A 37 17.98 -24.68 28.44
N GLY A 38 18.23 -25.97 28.34
CA GLY A 38 18.69 -26.63 27.12
C GLY A 38 20.21 -26.67 26.97
N ASN A 39 20.69 -27.37 25.94
CA ASN A 39 22.12 -27.52 25.67
C ASN A 39 22.66 -26.41 24.77
N ASN A 40 23.97 -26.17 24.81
CA ASN A 40 24.68 -25.15 24.02
C ASN A 40 24.16 -23.73 24.30
N VAL A 41 24.00 -23.38 25.57
CA VAL A 41 23.48 -22.07 25.99
C VAL A 41 24.54 -21.30 26.77
N ILE A 42 24.77 -20.03 26.44
CA ILE A 42 25.60 -19.11 27.23
C ILE A 42 24.71 -18.46 28.30
N ILE A 43 25.10 -18.62 29.57
CA ILE A 43 24.39 -18.08 30.74
C ILE A 43 24.89 -16.67 31.07
N SER A 44 26.20 -16.44 30.98
CA SER A 44 26.81 -15.14 31.22
C SER A 44 28.20 -15.06 30.59
N GLY A 45 28.67 -13.85 30.26
CA GLY A 45 30.00 -13.65 29.67
C GLY A 45 30.12 -14.23 28.26
N CYS A 46 31.27 -14.85 27.97
CA CYS A 46 31.58 -15.44 26.66
C CYS A 46 31.47 -14.44 25.50
N VAL A 47 31.88 -13.18 25.71
CA VAL A 47 31.74 -12.11 24.73
C VAL A 47 32.95 -12.06 23.82
N LEU A 48 32.73 -12.12 22.51
CA LEU A 48 33.76 -11.92 21.49
C LEU A 48 34.05 -10.43 21.33
N THR A 49 35.28 -10.01 21.59
CA THR A 49 35.78 -8.64 21.35
C THR A 49 37.06 -8.72 20.51
N GLY A 50 36.99 -8.28 19.26
CA GLY A 50 38.07 -8.48 18.30
C GLY A 50 38.32 -9.97 18.04
N SER A 51 39.50 -10.46 18.42
CA SER A 51 39.89 -11.87 18.29
C SER A 51 39.92 -12.64 19.63
N ALA A 52 39.39 -12.07 20.70
CA ALA A 52 39.39 -12.67 22.04
C ALA A 52 37.97 -12.88 22.56
N VAL A 53 37.76 -13.97 23.30
CA VAL A 53 36.51 -14.29 23.99
C VAL A 53 36.73 -14.16 25.49
N SER A 54 35.85 -13.42 26.16
CA SER A 54 35.90 -13.24 27.62
C SER A 54 35.56 -14.55 28.35
N ALA A 55 35.96 -14.64 29.63
CA ALA A 55 35.46 -15.71 30.50
C ALA A 55 33.94 -15.62 30.65
N GLY A 56 33.32 -16.72 31.05
CA GLY A 56 31.87 -16.79 31.23
C GLY A 56 31.39 -18.14 31.71
N TRP A 57 30.09 -18.37 31.57
CA TRP A 57 29.42 -19.62 31.94
C TRP A 57 28.54 -20.08 30.80
N LEU A 58 28.60 -21.37 30.51
CA LEU A 58 27.81 -21.99 29.45
C LEU A 58 27.31 -23.38 29.86
N ILE A 59 26.26 -23.84 29.20
CA ILE A 59 25.74 -25.20 29.32
C ILE A 59 26.25 -25.98 28.11
N PHE A 60 26.96 -27.07 28.38
CA PHE A 60 27.51 -27.97 27.38
C PHE A 60 27.30 -29.42 27.79
N ASN A 61 26.73 -30.22 26.89
CA ASN A 61 26.29 -31.59 27.13
C ASN A 61 25.43 -31.75 28.40
N GLY A 62 24.57 -30.76 28.68
CA GLY A 62 23.67 -30.75 29.85
C GLY A 62 24.33 -30.35 31.18
N GLU A 63 25.61 -29.97 31.17
CA GLU A 63 26.37 -29.56 32.34
C GLU A 63 26.69 -28.05 32.30
N LEU A 64 26.55 -27.36 33.43
CA LEU A 64 26.95 -25.96 33.56
C LEU A 64 28.46 -25.89 33.84
N LEU A 65 29.21 -25.28 32.92
CA LEU A 65 30.66 -25.20 32.96
C LEU A 65 31.15 -23.75 32.84
N PRO A 66 32.21 -23.37 33.57
CA PRO A 66 32.89 -22.10 33.33
C PRO A 66 33.67 -22.18 32.01
N LEU A 67 33.63 -21.11 31.21
CA LEU A 67 34.47 -20.92 30.03
C LEU A 67 35.69 -20.09 30.42
N ALA A 68 36.89 -20.60 30.13
CA ALA A 68 38.13 -19.83 30.27
C ALA A 68 38.24 -18.75 29.18
N ALA A 69 38.68 -17.54 29.55
CA ALA A 69 38.99 -16.49 28.58
C ALA A 69 40.13 -16.94 27.66
N GLY A 70 40.09 -16.54 26.39
CA GLY A 70 41.13 -16.94 25.43
C GLY A 70 40.95 -16.32 24.05
N ALA A 71 41.86 -16.66 23.14
CA ALA A 71 41.69 -16.34 21.74
C ALA A 71 40.47 -17.07 21.17
N TYR A 72 39.80 -16.46 20.19
CA TYR A 72 38.72 -17.12 19.48
C TYR A 72 39.22 -18.40 18.80
N ALA A 73 38.50 -19.49 19.00
CA ALA A 73 38.67 -20.73 18.28
C ALA A 73 37.27 -21.27 17.91
N THR A 74 37.22 -22.13 16.91
CA THR A 74 35.94 -22.51 16.29
C THR A 74 35.07 -23.35 17.20
N ASN A 75 35.64 -24.19 18.07
CA ASN A 75 34.92 -25.19 18.83
C ASN A 75 35.06 -25.00 20.33
N VAL A 76 34.01 -25.35 21.07
CA VAL A 76 34.00 -25.51 22.52
C VAL A 76 34.25 -26.98 22.83
N THR A 77 35.22 -27.21 23.72
CA THR A 77 35.59 -28.52 24.27
C THR A 77 35.72 -28.44 25.78
N VAL A 78 35.64 -29.57 26.49
CA VAL A 78 35.81 -29.61 27.95
C VAL A 78 37.19 -30.14 28.28
N GLN A 79 37.89 -29.43 29.16
CA GLN A 79 39.13 -29.89 29.77
C GLN A 79 38.89 -30.16 31.25
N GLU A 80 39.33 -31.32 31.72
CA GLU A 80 39.40 -31.65 33.14
C GLU A 80 40.85 -31.52 33.61
N THR A 81 41.08 -30.72 34.65
CA THR A 81 42.41 -30.48 35.21
C THR A 81 42.48 -31.07 36.62
N PRO A 82 43.25 -32.15 36.83
CA PRO A 82 43.48 -32.70 38.16
C PRO A 82 44.52 -31.87 38.93
N THR A 83 44.31 -31.70 40.23
CA THR A 83 45.30 -31.18 41.18
C THR A 83 45.61 -32.26 42.20
N ASN A 84 46.90 -32.53 42.37
CA ASN A 84 47.38 -33.57 43.28
C ASN A 84 47.57 -33.03 44.69
N GLU A 85 47.21 -33.84 45.68
CA GLU A 85 47.53 -33.60 47.08
C GLU A 85 48.45 -34.69 47.61
N GLN A 86 49.27 -34.33 48.59
CA GLN A 86 50.14 -35.27 49.27
C GLN A 86 49.40 -35.92 50.45
N PHE A 87 49.46 -37.26 50.52
CA PHE A 87 48.90 -38.05 51.60
C PHE A 87 49.95 -38.29 52.69
N ASP A 88 49.52 -38.74 53.87
CA ASP A 88 50.40 -38.94 55.04
C ASP A 88 51.56 -39.93 54.78
N ASP A 89 51.42 -40.81 53.79
CA ASP A 89 52.44 -41.76 53.33
C ASP A 89 53.45 -41.15 52.34
N GLY A 90 53.34 -39.84 52.05
CA GLY A 90 54.16 -39.12 51.08
C GLY A 90 53.74 -39.30 49.63
N THR A 91 52.71 -40.11 49.34
CA THR A 91 52.23 -40.31 47.97
C THR A 91 51.38 -39.12 47.49
N GLN A 92 51.62 -38.69 46.26
CA GLN A 92 50.76 -37.69 45.61
C GLN A 92 49.65 -38.39 44.83
N LYS A 93 48.41 -37.98 45.06
CA LYS A 93 47.24 -38.50 44.32
C LYS A 93 46.38 -37.34 43.83
N PRO A 94 45.75 -37.43 42.65
CA PRO A 94 44.79 -36.43 42.19
C PRO A 94 43.57 -36.43 43.12
N VAL A 95 43.25 -35.28 43.69
CA VAL A 95 42.14 -35.11 44.62
C VAL A 95 41.10 -34.14 44.07
N TYR A 96 41.54 -33.02 43.50
CA TYR A 96 40.64 -32.01 42.96
C TYR A 96 40.59 -32.11 41.45
N TYR A 97 39.39 -32.23 40.89
CA TYR A 97 39.17 -32.26 39.45
C TYR A 97 38.33 -31.03 39.09
N VAL A 98 38.89 -30.14 38.29
CA VAL A 98 38.18 -28.94 37.80
C VAL A 98 37.89 -29.12 36.32
N ARG A 99 36.61 -29.11 35.96
CA ARG A 99 36.15 -29.16 34.58
C ARG A 99 35.87 -27.75 34.09
N THR A 100 36.45 -27.40 32.94
CA THR A 100 36.36 -26.06 32.35
C THR A 100 36.16 -26.20 30.85
N ALA A 101 35.22 -25.43 30.30
CA ALA A 101 35.07 -25.28 28.88
C ALA A 101 36.22 -24.41 28.34
N ILE A 102 36.79 -24.80 27.21
CA ILE A 102 37.84 -24.07 26.51
C ILE A 102 37.47 -23.92 25.04
N LEU A 103 37.95 -22.83 24.43
CA LEU A 103 37.91 -22.68 22.98
C LEU A 103 39.12 -23.41 22.38
N SER A 104 38.86 -24.31 21.45
CA SER A 104 39.89 -25.05 20.73
C SER A 104 39.53 -25.17 19.25
N ASN A 105 40.54 -25.42 18.41
CA ASN A 105 40.33 -25.80 17.01
C ASN A 105 40.35 -27.33 16.86
N ALA A 106 39.97 -28.06 17.91
CA ALA A 106 39.94 -29.52 17.89
C ALA A 106 38.91 -30.03 16.87
N ALA A 107 39.22 -31.15 16.20
CA ALA A 107 38.32 -31.76 15.22
C ALA A 107 37.00 -32.26 15.83
N VAL A 108 36.99 -32.52 17.14
CA VAL A 108 35.82 -32.96 17.90
C VAL A 108 35.48 -31.90 18.94
N GLY A 109 34.34 -31.25 18.75
CA GLY A 109 33.80 -30.21 19.63
C GLY A 109 32.50 -29.65 19.05
N VAL A 110 31.85 -28.74 19.77
CA VAL A 110 30.66 -28.05 19.27
C VAL A 110 31.05 -26.64 18.87
N ALA A 111 30.65 -26.19 17.70
CA ALA A 111 31.02 -24.88 17.20
C ALA A 111 30.59 -23.77 18.17
N PHE A 112 31.48 -22.87 18.56
CA PHE A 112 31.19 -21.80 19.53
C PHE A 112 30.08 -20.88 19.03
N ASN A 113 30.00 -20.64 17.72
CA ASN A 113 28.93 -19.88 17.09
C ASN A 113 27.54 -20.57 17.13
N SER A 114 27.46 -21.85 17.49
CA SER A 114 26.20 -22.56 17.68
C SER A 114 25.59 -22.36 19.07
N PHE A 115 26.32 -21.72 19.99
CA PHE A 115 25.81 -21.45 21.32
C PHE A 115 24.89 -20.22 21.30
N ALA A 116 23.71 -20.35 21.91
CA ALA A 116 22.78 -19.24 22.06
C ALA A 116 22.94 -18.57 23.43
N GLN A 117 23.03 -17.23 23.48
CA GLN A 117 23.05 -16.52 24.74
C GLN A 117 21.63 -16.31 25.28
N ILE A 118 21.38 -16.73 26.52
CA ILE A 118 20.10 -16.47 27.17
C ILE A 118 20.00 -14.98 27.54
N LYS A 119 18.90 -14.34 27.13
CA LYS A 119 18.59 -12.97 27.53
C LYS A 119 18.11 -12.96 28.97
N THR A 120 18.35 -11.86 29.69
CA THR A 120 17.85 -11.73 31.07
C THR A 120 16.32 -11.66 31.07
N LEU A 121 15.67 -12.09 32.16
CA LEU A 121 14.21 -11.92 32.34
C LEU A 121 13.75 -10.46 32.22
N GLY A 122 14.64 -9.49 32.48
CA GLY A 122 14.38 -8.07 32.26
C GLY A 122 14.17 -7.70 30.79
N ALA A 123 14.88 -8.36 29.86
CA ALA A 123 14.67 -8.20 28.42
C ALA A 123 13.29 -8.73 27.98
N PHE A 124 12.78 -9.77 28.66
CA PHE A 124 11.44 -10.30 28.40
C PHE A 124 10.32 -9.52 29.09
N LYS A 125 10.62 -8.68 30.08
CA LYS A 125 9.61 -7.84 30.76
C LYS A 125 8.97 -6.83 29.81
N ASN A 126 9.72 -6.44 28.77
CA ASN A 126 9.22 -5.68 27.63
C ASN A 126 9.19 -6.60 26.41
N LEU A 127 8.37 -7.67 26.44
CA LEU A 127 7.98 -8.33 25.20
C LEU A 127 7.56 -7.25 24.20
N PRO A 128 8.15 -7.20 23.00
CA PRO A 128 8.05 -6.03 22.13
C PRO A 128 6.58 -5.72 21.81
N THR A 129 6.09 -4.57 22.28
CA THR A 129 4.88 -3.94 21.75
C THR A 129 5.18 -3.11 20.49
N SER A 130 6.43 -3.11 20.01
CA SER A 130 6.88 -2.39 18.80
C SER A 130 8.17 -3.00 18.23
N ALA A 131 8.33 -2.86 16.90
CA ALA A 131 9.21 -3.61 16.01
C ALA A 131 10.73 -3.31 16.10
N GLY A 132 11.24 -2.83 17.24
CA GLY A 132 12.59 -2.28 17.34
C GLY A 132 13.62 -3.11 18.08
N ASP A 133 13.24 -3.86 19.12
CA ASP A 133 14.20 -4.25 20.15
C ASP A 133 14.29 -5.78 20.31
N ASP A 134 15.54 -6.26 20.30
CA ASP A 134 16.01 -7.64 20.55
C ASP A 134 15.80 -8.71 19.45
N TYR A 135 16.68 -8.67 18.44
CA TYR A 135 16.93 -9.76 17.50
C TYR A 135 18.05 -10.69 18.00
N SER A 136 17.71 -11.89 18.50
CA SER A 136 18.68 -12.97 18.71
C SER A 136 18.20 -14.30 18.09
N ALA A 137 18.84 -14.68 16.98
CA ALA A 137 19.03 -15.99 16.33
C ALA A 137 17.93 -17.08 16.26
N ALA A 138 17.04 -17.25 17.25
CA ALA A 138 15.79 -18.01 17.05
C ALA A 138 14.75 -17.22 16.22
N ASN A 139 15.05 -15.92 16.02
CA ASN A 139 14.26 -14.96 15.27
C ASN A 139 14.51 -15.00 13.76
N ASP A 140 15.47 -15.76 13.23
CA ASP A 140 15.83 -15.65 11.80
C ASP A 140 14.71 -16.15 10.88
N ASN A 141 13.93 -17.17 11.27
CA ASN A 141 12.76 -17.62 10.50
C ASN A 141 11.55 -16.68 10.65
N ILE A 142 11.33 -16.09 11.82
CA ILE A 142 10.22 -15.15 12.06
C ILE A 142 10.53 -13.80 11.43
N LEU A 143 11.76 -13.30 11.58
CA LEU A 143 12.26 -12.12 10.89
C LEU A 143 12.29 -12.35 9.38
N ALA A 144 12.77 -13.49 8.88
CA ALA A 144 12.67 -13.79 7.45
C ALA A 144 11.21 -13.83 6.97
N THR A 145 10.27 -14.35 7.77
CA THR A 145 8.84 -14.35 7.43
C THR A 145 8.24 -12.94 7.49
N ILE A 146 8.60 -12.11 8.48
CA ILE A 146 8.14 -10.72 8.62
C ILE A 146 8.76 -9.85 7.52
N THR A 147 10.04 -10.01 7.21
CA THR A 147 10.75 -9.37 6.10
C THR A 147 10.15 -9.83 4.77
N ALA A 148 9.83 -11.11 4.60
CA ALA A 148 9.14 -11.60 3.40
C ALA A 148 7.71 -11.02 3.30
N LEU A 149 6.97 -10.91 4.39
CA LEU A 149 5.65 -10.26 4.42
C LEU A 149 5.74 -8.75 4.17
N PHE A 150 6.76 -8.08 4.70
CA PHE A 150 7.00 -6.66 4.50
C PHE A 150 7.43 -6.37 3.06
N ASN A 151 8.34 -7.18 2.52
CA ASN A 151 8.75 -7.12 1.12
C ASN A 151 7.60 -7.45 0.20
N LEU A 152 6.79 -8.47 0.50
CA LEU A 152 5.58 -8.80 -0.26
C LEU A 152 4.57 -7.65 -0.21
N LYS A 153 4.36 -7.03 0.95
CA LYS A 153 3.49 -5.84 1.08
C LYS A 153 4.04 -4.64 0.30
N GLN A 154 5.35 -4.44 0.29
CA GLN A 154 6.00 -3.41 -0.52
C GLN A 154 5.93 -3.72 -2.02
N GLU A 155 6.15 -4.96 -2.42
CA GLU A 155 6.01 -5.40 -3.81
C GLU A 155 4.56 -5.28 -4.27
N LEU A 156 3.57 -5.64 -3.44
CA LEU A 156 2.15 -5.42 -3.71
C LEU A 156 1.80 -3.93 -3.76
N ALA A 157 2.33 -3.13 -2.83
CA ALA A 157 2.14 -1.67 -2.84
C ALA A 157 2.78 -1.04 -4.09
N GLY A 158 3.87 -1.62 -4.59
CA GLY A 158 4.53 -1.25 -5.84
C GLY A 158 3.80 -1.71 -7.10
N GLN A 159 2.82 -2.62 -7.02
CA GLN A 159 2.05 -3.03 -8.21
C GLN A 159 1.15 -1.92 -8.74
N VAL A 160 0.72 -0.99 -7.88
CA VAL A 160 -0.04 0.20 -8.29
C VAL A 160 0.65 1.45 -7.76
N PRO A 161 1.40 2.18 -8.59
CA PRO A 161 2.06 3.42 -8.18
C PRO A 161 1.05 4.47 -7.66
N PRO A 162 1.44 5.27 -6.66
CA PRO A 162 0.70 6.47 -6.28
C PRO A 162 0.42 7.39 -7.49
N GLY A 163 -0.75 8.03 -7.51
CA GLY A 163 -1.21 8.88 -8.60
C GLY A 163 -1.99 8.16 -9.71
N ILE A 164 -2.06 6.83 -9.70
CA ILE A 164 -2.93 6.08 -10.62
C ILE A 164 -4.39 6.34 -10.27
N ILE A 165 -5.18 6.71 -11.28
CA ILE A 165 -6.62 6.92 -11.19
C ILE A 165 -7.35 5.72 -11.77
N SER A 166 -8.36 5.23 -11.05
CA SER A 166 -9.19 4.10 -11.46
C SER A 166 -10.68 4.41 -11.28
N MET A 167 -11.53 3.71 -12.04
CA MET A 167 -12.98 3.78 -11.91
C MET A 167 -13.46 2.86 -10.78
N TRP A 168 -14.32 3.38 -9.90
CA TRP A 168 -14.85 2.72 -8.72
C TRP A 168 -16.37 2.66 -8.78
N SER A 169 -16.92 1.45 -8.69
CA SER A 169 -18.37 1.19 -8.71
C SER A 169 -18.99 1.02 -7.33
N GLY A 170 -18.19 1.01 -6.27
CA GLY A 170 -18.66 0.93 -4.89
C GLY A 170 -19.14 2.28 -4.35
N THR A 171 -19.61 2.29 -3.10
CA THR A 171 -19.99 3.53 -2.43
C THR A 171 -18.75 4.36 -2.07
N ILE A 172 -18.92 5.69 -2.00
CA ILE A 172 -17.85 6.62 -1.58
C ILE A 172 -17.38 6.30 -0.14
N ALA A 173 -18.30 5.88 0.73
CA ALA A 173 -17.98 5.51 2.11
C ALA A 173 -17.10 4.25 2.23
N ASN A 174 -17.01 3.43 1.18
CA ASN A 174 -16.27 2.16 1.18
C ASN A 174 -15.06 2.21 0.24
N ILE A 175 -14.51 3.39 -0.04
CA ILE A 175 -13.25 3.51 -0.79
C ILE A 175 -12.15 2.77 0.00
N PRO A 176 -11.38 1.87 -0.64
CA PRO A 176 -10.35 1.09 0.05
C PRO A 176 -9.26 1.96 0.67
N ALA A 177 -8.69 1.50 1.78
CA ALA A 177 -7.55 2.16 2.40
C ALA A 177 -6.38 2.33 1.42
N GLY A 178 -5.75 3.51 1.43
CA GLY A 178 -4.69 3.87 0.50
C GLY A 178 -5.18 4.41 -0.86
N TRP A 179 -6.49 4.64 -1.01
CA TRP A 179 -7.09 5.34 -2.14
C TRP A 179 -7.92 6.53 -1.64
N ALA A 180 -8.00 7.59 -2.43
CA ALA A 180 -8.83 8.76 -2.18
C ALA A 180 -9.77 9.03 -3.36
N ILE A 181 -10.90 9.67 -3.10
CA ILE A 181 -11.78 10.15 -4.17
C ILE A 181 -11.13 11.32 -4.92
N CYS A 182 -11.31 11.38 -6.24
CA CYS A 182 -10.82 12.48 -7.07
C CYS A 182 -11.75 13.70 -6.98
N ASP A 183 -11.75 14.40 -5.85
CA ASP A 183 -12.59 15.57 -5.59
C ASP A 183 -11.79 16.89 -5.44
N GLY A 184 -10.46 16.83 -5.57
CA GLY A 184 -9.58 17.99 -5.37
C GLY A 184 -8.96 18.05 -3.97
N THR A 185 -9.36 17.16 -3.05
CA THR A 185 -8.77 17.03 -1.72
C THR A 185 -7.63 16.00 -1.73
N GLU A 186 -6.82 15.98 -0.67
CA GLU A 186 -5.71 15.02 -0.50
C GLU A 186 -4.71 14.97 -1.68
N GLY A 187 -4.58 16.07 -2.44
CA GLY A 187 -3.70 16.16 -3.61
C GLY A 187 -4.24 15.47 -4.87
N THR A 188 -5.50 14.99 -4.86
CA THR A 188 -6.16 14.42 -6.03
C THR A 188 -6.62 15.52 -7.00
N PRO A 189 -6.76 15.24 -8.32
CA PRO A 189 -7.51 16.12 -9.22
C PRO A 189 -9.00 16.03 -8.91
N ASN A 190 -9.75 17.10 -9.16
CA ASN A 190 -11.21 17.04 -9.09
C ASN A 190 -11.78 16.53 -10.42
N LEU A 191 -12.28 15.29 -10.43
CA LEU A 191 -12.90 14.62 -11.57
C LEU A 191 -14.41 14.40 -11.40
N THR A 192 -15.01 15.03 -10.39
CA THR A 192 -16.46 14.94 -10.13
C THR A 192 -17.23 15.54 -11.31
N ASP A 193 -18.20 14.78 -11.84
CA ASP A 193 -19.03 15.13 -13.00
C ASP A 193 -18.24 15.48 -14.29
N LYS A 194 -17.02 14.93 -14.45
CA LYS A 194 -16.17 15.14 -15.64
C LYS A 194 -16.13 13.91 -16.54
N PHE A 195 -16.11 14.16 -17.84
CA PHE A 195 -15.75 13.15 -18.84
C PHE A 195 -14.24 13.24 -19.12
N ILE A 196 -13.55 12.11 -19.16
CA ILE A 196 -12.10 12.08 -19.29
C ILE A 196 -11.69 12.11 -20.76
N VAL A 197 -10.80 13.05 -21.09
CA VAL A 197 -10.11 13.13 -22.36
C VAL A 197 -8.62 12.81 -22.14
N GLY A 198 -8.01 12.06 -23.06
CA GLY A 198 -6.58 11.78 -23.00
C GLY A 198 -5.75 13.04 -23.24
N ALA A 199 -4.84 13.36 -22.32
CA ALA A 199 -3.86 14.42 -22.52
C ALA A 199 -2.89 14.06 -23.66
N GLY A 200 -2.43 15.07 -24.40
CA GLY A 200 -1.59 14.90 -25.58
C GLY A 200 -1.30 16.22 -26.29
N LEU A 201 -1.43 16.24 -27.62
CA LEU A 201 -1.09 17.42 -28.43
C LEU A 201 -2.00 18.64 -28.18
N ASN A 202 -3.30 18.40 -28.03
CA ASN A 202 -4.31 19.46 -27.94
C ASN A 202 -4.80 19.74 -26.51
N TYR A 203 -4.47 18.86 -25.56
CA TYR A 203 -4.92 18.93 -24.18
C TYR A 203 -3.74 18.67 -23.26
N ALA A 204 -3.37 19.66 -22.46
CA ALA A 204 -2.40 19.51 -21.39
C ALA A 204 -3.01 18.73 -20.21
N ILE A 205 -2.14 18.20 -19.34
CA ILE A 205 -2.59 17.55 -18.11
C ILE A 205 -3.34 18.56 -17.25
N GLY A 206 -4.59 18.26 -16.91
CA GLY A 206 -5.42 19.10 -16.07
C GLY A 206 -6.28 20.12 -16.83
N ASP A 207 -6.19 20.18 -18.16
CA ASP A 207 -7.10 20.98 -18.97
C ASP A 207 -8.56 20.56 -18.75
N GLN A 208 -9.46 21.53 -18.74
CA GLN A 208 -10.89 21.32 -18.52
C GLN A 208 -11.70 22.10 -19.55
N GLY A 209 -12.84 21.56 -19.95
CA GLY A 209 -13.75 22.18 -20.90
C GLY A 209 -14.98 21.31 -21.14
N GLY A 210 -15.76 21.70 -22.14
CA GLY A 210 -17.03 21.04 -22.48
C GLY A 210 -18.22 21.58 -21.70
N GLU A 211 -19.41 21.27 -22.22
CA GLU A 211 -20.68 21.76 -21.69
C GLU A 211 -21.65 20.59 -21.57
N LYS A 212 -22.32 20.49 -20.41
CA LYS A 212 -23.38 19.48 -20.17
C LYS A 212 -24.56 19.71 -21.11
N THR A 213 -24.91 20.97 -21.32
CA THR A 213 -26.02 21.40 -22.16
C THR A 213 -25.56 22.57 -23.00
N HIS A 214 -26.03 22.65 -24.24
CA HIS A 214 -25.62 23.67 -25.18
C HIS A 214 -26.84 24.40 -25.75
N THR A 215 -26.77 25.73 -25.82
CA THR A 215 -27.76 26.57 -26.49
C THR A 215 -27.18 27.03 -27.81
N LEU A 216 -27.85 26.72 -28.91
CA LEU A 216 -27.39 27.08 -30.26
C LEU A 216 -27.23 28.59 -30.40
N SER A 217 -26.05 29.00 -30.83
CA SER A 217 -25.75 30.36 -31.24
C SER A 217 -26.18 30.60 -32.69
N LYS A 218 -26.31 31.88 -33.06
CA LYS A 218 -26.61 32.27 -34.45
C LYS A 218 -25.61 31.70 -35.46
N GLY A 219 -24.34 31.50 -35.07
CA GLY A 219 -23.30 30.97 -35.95
C GLY A 219 -23.41 29.47 -36.22
N GLU A 220 -24.17 28.74 -35.40
CA GLU A 220 -24.39 27.29 -35.53
C GLU A 220 -25.69 26.97 -36.28
N LEU A 221 -26.49 28.00 -36.60
CA LEU A 221 -27.69 27.82 -37.43
C LEU A 221 -27.29 27.59 -38.89
N PRO A 222 -27.97 26.68 -39.60
CA PRO A 222 -27.76 26.51 -41.03
C PRO A 222 -28.10 27.81 -41.77
N HIS A 223 -27.48 28.00 -42.94
CA HIS A 223 -27.93 29.04 -43.86
C HIS A 223 -29.35 28.71 -44.34
N ILE A 224 -30.30 29.56 -43.97
CA ILE A 224 -31.69 29.42 -44.38
C ILE A 224 -31.99 30.54 -45.37
N ASP A 225 -32.11 30.16 -46.65
CA ASP A 225 -32.69 31.01 -47.67
C ASP A 225 -34.20 31.02 -47.50
N ALA A 226 -34.70 31.94 -46.67
CA ALA A 226 -36.12 32.20 -46.59
C ALA A 226 -36.55 32.93 -47.88
N ALA A 227 -36.90 32.16 -48.91
CA ALA A 227 -37.54 32.69 -50.10
C ALA A 227 -38.94 33.21 -49.74
N GLY A 228 -39.00 34.44 -49.25
CA GLY A 228 -40.22 35.21 -49.32
C GLY A 228 -40.45 35.49 -50.80
N ASN A 229 -41.36 34.76 -51.44
CA ASN A 229 -41.92 35.15 -52.73
C ASN A 229 -42.71 36.46 -52.51
N SER A 230 -42.01 37.56 -52.33
CA SER A 230 -42.56 38.86 -52.67
C SER A 230 -42.75 38.81 -54.18
N PRO A 231 -43.95 39.07 -54.73
CA PRO A 231 -44.12 39.26 -56.16
C PRO A 231 -43.35 40.54 -56.54
N SER A 232 -42.04 40.43 -56.70
CA SER A 232 -41.18 41.41 -57.34
C SER A 232 -40.99 40.98 -58.79
N GLY A 233 -42.09 40.63 -59.45
CA GLY A 233 -42.13 40.63 -60.89
C GLY A 233 -42.57 42.02 -61.31
N THR A 234 -41.74 42.74 -62.05
CA THR A 234 -42.27 43.63 -63.07
C THR A 234 -43.22 42.75 -63.88
N VAL A 235 -44.53 42.99 -63.83
CA VAL A 235 -45.44 42.35 -64.78
C VAL A 235 -44.85 42.69 -66.15
N ALA A 236 -44.36 41.69 -66.88
CA ALA A 236 -44.05 41.90 -68.26
C ALA A 236 -45.36 42.41 -68.85
N GLU A 237 -45.34 43.63 -69.40
CA GLU A 237 -46.41 44.14 -70.25
C GLU A 237 -46.49 43.17 -71.44
N GLY A 238 -47.17 42.05 -71.23
CA GLY A 238 -47.66 41.21 -72.30
C GLY A 238 -48.54 42.12 -73.11
N GLY A 239 -48.11 42.43 -74.34
CA GLY A 239 -48.75 43.40 -75.21
C GLY A 239 -50.26 43.31 -75.11
N ALA A 240 -50.89 44.43 -74.73
CA ALA A 240 -52.34 44.60 -74.63
C ALA A 240 -53.10 43.35 -74.13
N GLY A 241 -52.68 42.78 -73.00
CA GLY A 241 -53.41 41.70 -72.32
C GLY A 241 -54.15 42.24 -71.10
N PHE A 242 -55.48 42.37 -71.19
CA PHE A 242 -56.34 42.74 -70.06
C PHE A 242 -56.07 41.88 -68.81
N ILE A 243 -55.48 42.46 -67.76
CA ILE A 243 -55.55 41.88 -66.41
C ILE A 243 -56.80 42.45 -65.74
N ARG A 244 -57.91 41.70 -65.75
CA ARG A 244 -59.06 42.03 -64.90
C ARG A 244 -58.80 41.59 -63.47
N LYS A 245 -59.09 42.49 -62.52
CA LYS A 245 -59.32 42.20 -61.11
C LYS A 245 -60.29 41.02 -60.97
N THR A 246 -59.78 39.82 -60.72
CA THR A 246 -60.61 38.69 -60.28
C THR A 246 -61.04 39.00 -58.85
N VAL A 247 -62.26 39.52 -58.68
CA VAL A 247 -62.95 39.39 -57.40
C VAL A 247 -63.33 37.91 -57.30
N THR A 248 -63.07 37.28 -56.16
CA THR A 248 -63.37 35.86 -55.91
C THR A 248 -64.81 35.54 -56.34
N GLY A 249 -64.96 34.67 -57.35
CA GLY A 249 -66.27 34.11 -57.74
C GLY A 249 -66.79 34.44 -59.14
N GLU A 250 -66.12 35.25 -59.97
CA GLU A 250 -66.60 35.51 -61.34
C GLU A 250 -65.69 34.93 -62.45
N ASN A 251 -66.22 33.96 -63.21
CA ASN A 251 -65.71 33.56 -64.54
C ASN A 251 -66.50 34.31 -65.61
N LYS A 252 -65.91 35.35 -66.21
CA LYS A 252 -66.49 36.00 -67.40
C LYS A 252 -65.49 36.01 -68.55
N THR A 253 -65.71 35.14 -69.53
CA THR A 253 -65.07 35.19 -70.84
C THR A 253 -65.89 36.14 -71.73
N PHE A 254 -65.28 37.24 -72.18
CA PHE A 254 -65.91 38.13 -73.16
C PHE A 254 -65.45 37.73 -74.56
N SER A 255 -66.41 37.54 -75.46
CA SER A 255 -66.19 37.31 -76.90
C SER A 255 -66.63 38.57 -77.63
N GLY A 256 -65.70 39.21 -78.37
CA GLY A 256 -66.04 40.16 -79.43
C GLY A 256 -65.53 41.60 -79.28
N ALA A 257 -64.82 42.03 -80.33
CA ALA A 257 -64.46 43.38 -80.79
C ALA A 257 -63.28 44.13 -80.10
N PRO A 258 -62.36 44.74 -80.88
CA PRO A 258 -61.20 45.47 -80.37
C PRO A 258 -61.55 46.95 -80.13
N ASP A 259 -61.85 47.33 -78.90
CA ASP A 259 -61.99 48.74 -78.52
C ASP A 259 -60.61 49.35 -78.18
N ASN A 260 -60.01 50.00 -79.17
CA ASN A 260 -58.89 50.92 -79.02
C ASN A 260 -59.35 52.23 -78.35
N ALA A 261 -59.56 52.27 -77.03
CA ALA A 261 -59.72 53.53 -76.29
C ALA A 261 -59.73 53.37 -74.75
N TYR A 262 -58.64 52.93 -74.12
CA TYR A 262 -58.44 53.17 -72.67
C TYR A 262 -56.96 53.37 -72.36
N SER A 263 -56.48 54.61 -72.44
CA SER A 263 -55.22 55.04 -71.81
C SER A 263 -55.52 55.47 -70.37
N GLY A 264 -55.74 54.50 -69.49
CA GLY A 264 -55.73 54.71 -68.04
C GLY A 264 -54.39 54.23 -67.50
N GLN A 265 -53.74 55.03 -66.66
CA GLN A 265 -52.56 54.59 -65.92
C GLN A 265 -52.93 53.35 -65.10
N GLU A 266 -52.21 52.23 -65.32
CA GLU A 266 -52.41 50.97 -64.61
C GLU A 266 -52.41 51.22 -63.08
N PRO A 267 -53.38 50.68 -62.31
CA PRO A 267 -53.37 50.84 -60.87
C PRO A 267 -52.19 50.06 -60.27
N ASP A 268 -51.31 50.77 -59.57
CA ASP A 268 -50.20 50.17 -58.83
C ASP A 268 -50.73 49.12 -57.84
N VAL A 269 -50.31 47.86 -58.04
CA VAL A 269 -50.54 46.81 -57.05
C VAL A 269 -49.51 47.00 -55.94
N THR A 270 -49.88 47.73 -54.88
CA THR A 270 -49.04 47.84 -53.69
C THR A 270 -49.12 46.54 -52.88
N VAL A 271 -48.13 45.66 -53.04
CA VAL A 271 -47.96 44.50 -52.14
C VAL A 271 -47.46 45.04 -50.80
N THR A 272 -48.38 45.34 -49.89
CA THR A 272 -48.06 45.78 -48.53
C THR A 272 -48.08 44.56 -47.60
N GLY A 273 -46.90 44.11 -47.17
CA GLY A 273 -46.81 43.11 -46.11
C GLY A 273 -45.54 42.27 -46.20
N VAL A 274 -44.49 42.69 -45.49
CA VAL A 274 -43.53 41.71 -45.00
C VAL A 274 -44.27 40.91 -43.94
N VAL A 275 -44.65 39.67 -44.26
CA VAL A 275 -45.14 38.74 -43.25
C VAL A 275 -43.92 38.37 -42.42
N ALA A 276 -43.74 39.02 -41.26
CA ALA A 276 -42.75 38.58 -40.30
C ALA A 276 -43.10 37.15 -39.89
N LEU A 277 -42.21 36.22 -40.19
CA LEU A 277 -42.34 34.87 -39.65
C LEU A 277 -42.27 34.98 -38.12
N PRO A 278 -43.16 34.30 -37.38
CA PRO A 278 -42.98 34.19 -35.94
C PRO A 278 -41.59 33.59 -35.65
N PRO A 279 -40.96 33.95 -34.52
CA PRO A 279 -39.70 33.33 -34.12
C PRO A 279 -39.79 31.81 -34.19
N ILE A 280 -38.79 31.17 -34.80
CA ILE A 280 -38.69 29.71 -34.88
C ILE A 280 -37.64 29.26 -33.86
N GLY A 281 -38.06 28.40 -32.93
CA GLY A 281 -37.24 27.87 -31.84
C GLY A 281 -37.40 28.64 -30.52
N ASP A 282 -37.37 27.89 -29.41
CA ASP A 282 -37.57 28.44 -28.05
C ASP A 282 -36.27 28.92 -27.38
N GLY A 283 -35.11 28.64 -28.01
CA GLY A 283 -33.79 28.99 -27.46
C GLY A 283 -33.36 28.11 -26.27
N ASP A 284 -34.11 27.06 -25.99
CA ASP A 284 -33.80 26.15 -24.88
C ASP A 284 -32.50 25.37 -25.13
N PRO A 285 -31.67 25.18 -24.09
CA PRO A 285 -30.49 24.35 -24.19
C PRO A 285 -30.88 22.88 -24.38
N HIS A 286 -30.10 22.15 -25.17
CA HIS A 286 -30.26 20.71 -25.33
C HIS A 286 -29.20 19.93 -24.55
N GLU A 287 -29.53 18.70 -24.16
CA GLU A 287 -28.58 17.75 -23.58
C GLU A 287 -27.46 17.46 -24.58
N ASN A 288 -26.22 17.58 -24.15
CA ASN A 288 -25.03 17.41 -24.99
C ASN A 288 -24.23 16.15 -24.60
N ARG A 289 -24.65 15.43 -23.56
CA ARG A 289 -23.99 14.19 -23.14
C ARG A 289 -24.56 12.98 -23.88
N PRO A 290 -23.71 12.04 -24.31
CA PRO A 290 -24.18 10.71 -24.68
C PRO A 290 -24.76 9.98 -23.47
N PRO A 291 -25.54 8.90 -23.67
CA PRO A 291 -25.95 8.01 -22.58
C PRO A 291 -24.74 7.59 -21.74
N TYR A 292 -24.85 7.73 -20.41
CA TYR A 292 -23.72 7.50 -19.50
C TYR A 292 -24.13 6.65 -18.29
N PHE A 293 -23.12 6.01 -17.70
CA PHE A 293 -23.21 5.32 -16.41
C PHE A 293 -22.16 5.93 -15.48
N ALA A 294 -22.59 6.37 -14.29
CA ALA A 294 -21.72 7.10 -13.38
C ALA A 294 -20.93 6.14 -12.48
N LEU A 295 -19.61 6.29 -12.48
CA LEU A 295 -18.66 5.67 -11.56
C LEU A 295 -17.86 6.77 -10.87
N ALA A 296 -17.39 6.51 -9.65
CA ALA A 296 -16.46 7.41 -9.00
C ALA A 296 -15.05 7.24 -9.58
N TYR A 297 -14.27 8.32 -9.64
CA TYR A 297 -12.84 8.23 -9.87
C TYR A 297 -12.12 8.25 -8.51
N ILE A 298 -11.24 7.28 -8.29
CA ILE A 298 -10.39 7.20 -7.11
C ILE A 298 -8.91 7.18 -7.51
N MET A 299 -8.06 7.81 -6.73
CA MET A 299 -6.62 7.89 -6.94
C MET A 299 -5.87 7.12 -5.86
N LYS A 300 -4.88 6.33 -6.25
CA LYS A 300 -3.97 5.68 -5.31
C LYS A 300 -3.12 6.76 -4.63
N LEU A 301 -3.16 6.81 -3.30
CA LEU A 301 -2.31 7.67 -2.47
C LEU A 301 -0.89 7.13 -2.34
#